data_AF-A0A968NPP9-F1
#
_entry.id   AF-A0A968NPP9-F1
#
_cell.length_a   1.000
_cell.length_b   1.000
_cell.length_c   1.000
_cell.angle_alpha   90.00
_cell.angle_beta   90.00
_cell.angle_gamma   90.00
#
_symmetry.space_group_name_H-M   'P 1'
#
loop_
_entity.id
_entity.type
_entity.pdbx_description
1 polymer ?
#
loop_
_entity_poly.entity_id
_entity_poly.type
_entity_poly.pdbx_seq_one_letter_code
_entity_poly.pdbx_strand_id
1 'polypeptide(L)'
;VDMIDPDCSTTTDANVLVATHTSIALTDAFAAEVSVIQRNTEDGLSRSHEVRGGLFGTDPGEVAMALFGADSSIGSRSLEALERLLKTDWQGREDELEAIINLLGSSFHRAELRAELYRLRNQVDAPPSA
;
A
#
# COMPACT_ATOMS: atom_id res chain seq x y z
N VAL A 1 10.47 -13.68 -29.55
CA VAL A 1 10.07 -12.78 -28.45
C VAL A 1 11.18 -12.88 -27.44
N ASP A 2 12.22 -12.07 -27.62
CA ASP A 2 13.32 -11.96 -26.67
C ASP A 2 12.93 -10.82 -25.73
N MET A 3 12.29 -11.19 -24.62
CA MET A 3 11.78 -10.24 -23.61
C MET A 3 12.73 -10.15 -22.41
N ILE A 4 13.94 -10.68 -22.56
CA ILE A 4 15.00 -10.64 -21.56
C ILE A 4 15.97 -9.56 -22.00
N ASP A 5 16.24 -8.62 -21.10
CA ASP A 5 17.23 -7.59 -21.31
C ASP A 5 18.60 -8.23 -21.60
N PRO A 6 19.26 -7.94 -22.73
CA PRO A 6 20.55 -8.55 -23.06
C PRO A 6 21.64 -8.25 -22.02
N ASP A 7 21.54 -7.15 -21.28
CA ASP A 7 22.50 -6.80 -20.20
C ASP A 7 22.35 -7.72 -18.98
N CYS A 8 21.15 -8.29 -18.78
CA CYS A 8 20.90 -9.33 -17.79
C CYS A 8 21.72 -10.59 -18.13
N SER A 9 21.83 -10.95 -19.41
CA SER A 9 22.48 -12.20 -19.84
C SER A 9 24.01 -12.20 -19.84
N THR A 10 24.67 -11.03 -19.85
CA THR A 10 26.09 -10.93 -20.22
C THR A 10 27.03 -10.66 -19.05
N THR A 11 26.52 -10.29 -17.87
CA THR A 11 27.34 -9.84 -16.73
C THR A 11 27.21 -10.69 -15.47
N THR A 12 26.23 -11.59 -15.38
CA THR A 12 25.92 -12.35 -14.15
C THR A 12 25.71 -13.84 -14.44
N ASP A 13 26.29 -14.72 -13.61
CA ASP A 13 26.25 -16.19 -13.79
C ASP A 13 24.84 -16.79 -13.63
N ALA A 14 23.91 -16.07 -12.98
CA ALA A 14 22.53 -16.49 -12.79
C ALA A 14 21.59 -15.27 -12.77
N ASN A 15 20.51 -15.35 -13.55
CA ASN A 15 19.46 -14.34 -13.59
C ASN A 15 18.16 -14.92 -13.03
N VAL A 16 17.50 -14.21 -12.12
CA VAL A 16 16.25 -14.64 -11.48
C VAL A 16 15.14 -13.68 -11.87
N LEU A 17 14.11 -14.19 -12.56
CA LEU A 17 12.88 -13.44 -12.81
C LEU A 17 11.90 -13.68 -11.67
N VAL A 18 11.67 -12.66 -10.84
CA VAL A 18 10.67 -12.70 -9.77
C VAL A 18 9.42 -11.94 -10.21
N ALA A 19 8.33 -12.66 -10.48
CA ALA A 19 7.01 -12.08 -10.65
C ALA A 19 6.27 -12.19 -9.31
N THR A 20 6.18 -11.08 -8.58
CA THR A 20 5.54 -11.05 -7.26
C THR A 20 4.61 -9.85 -7.12
N HIS A 21 3.57 -10.01 -6.31
CA HIS A 21 2.73 -8.92 -5.82
C HIS A 21 3.28 -8.33 -4.51
N THR A 22 4.43 -8.82 -4.02
CA THR A 22 4.97 -8.46 -2.71
C THR A 22 6.25 -7.62 -2.86
N SER A 23 6.26 -6.43 -2.29
CA SER A 23 7.46 -5.58 -2.22
C SER A 23 8.54 -6.10 -1.26
N ILE A 24 8.25 -7.11 -0.44
CA ILE A 24 9.18 -7.68 0.56
C ILE A 24 10.49 -8.17 -0.08
N ALA A 25 10.43 -8.84 -1.23
CA ALA A 25 11.65 -9.31 -1.89
C ALA A 25 12.52 -8.17 -2.43
N LEU A 26 11.91 -7.02 -2.73
CA LEU A 26 12.61 -5.85 -3.25
C LEU A 26 13.23 -5.03 -2.13
N THR A 27 12.66 -5.05 -0.92
CA THR A 27 13.22 -4.35 0.23
C THR A 27 14.53 -4.96 0.72
N ASP A 28 14.89 -6.16 0.26
CA ASP A 28 16.15 -6.84 0.58
C ASP A 28 17.18 -6.77 -0.58
N ALA A 29 16.84 -6.14 -1.69
CA ALA A 29 17.71 -6.03 -2.88
C ALA A 29 18.35 -4.65 -3.00
N PHE A 30 19.54 -4.58 -3.58
CA PHE A 30 20.11 -3.29 -4.00
C PHE A 30 19.44 -2.83 -5.29
N ALA A 31 19.26 -1.51 -5.47
CA ALA A 31 18.63 -0.97 -6.69
C ALA A 31 19.38 -1.34 -7.98
N ALA A 32 20.71 -1.52 -7.89
CA ALA A 32 21.55 -1.96 -9.01
C ALA A 32 21.29 -3.42 -9.44
N GLU A 33 20.60 -4.21 -8.61
CA GLU A 33 20.27 -5.62 -8.87
C GLU A 33 18.84 -5.77 -9.45
N VAL A 34 18.13 -4.66 -9.65
CA VAL A 34 16.72 -4.66 -10.04
C VAL A 34 16.52 -3.89 -11.34
N SER A 35 15.92 -4.55 -12.32
CA SER A 35 15.45 -3.95 -13.57
C SER A 35 13.93 -4.04 -13.65
N VAL A 36 13.27 -2.92 -13.95
CA VAL A 36 11.80 -2.87 -14.09
C VAL A 36 11.43 -2.95 -15.55
N ILE A 37 10.57 -3.89 -15.89
CA ILE A 37 9.99 -3.99 -17.23
C ILE A 37 8.55 -3.46 -17.18
N GLN A 38 8.31 -2.35 -17.87
CA GLN A 38 6.98 -1.74 -17.95
C GLN A 38 6.50 -1.69 -19.40
N ARG A 39 5.23 -2.03 -19.60
CA ARG A 39 4.56 -1.81 -20.89
C ARG A 39 4.11 -0.35 -20.97
N ASN A 40 4.59 0.37 -21.98
CA ASN A 40 4.08 1.68 -22.30
C ASN A 40 2.65 1.53 -22.86
N THR A 41 1.71 2.25 -22.26
CA THR A 41 0.29 2.20 -22.58
C THR A 41 -0.06 2.87 -23.91
N GLU A 42 0.80 3.74 -24.43
CA GLU A 42 0.56 4.45 -25.69
C GLU A 42 0.97 3.63 -26.93
N ASP A 43 2.13 2.99 -26.89
CA ASP A 43 2.69 2.22 -28.01
C ASP A 43 2.57 0.69 -27.83
N GLY A 44 2.17 0.22 -26.64
CA GLY A 44 2.04 -1.20 -26.30
C GLY A 44 3.37 -1.95 -26.14
N LEU A 45 4.51 -1.26 -26.28
CA LEU A 45 5.84 -1.85 -26.21
C LEU A 45 6.32 -1.95 -24.76
N SER A 46 7.07 -3.01 -24.46
CA SER A 46 7.71 -3.17 -23.15
C SER A 46 9.09 -2.54 -23.15
N ARG A 47 9.42 -1.76 -22.13
CA ARG A 47 10.72 -1.12 -21.96
C ARG A 47 11.26 -1.46 -20.57
N SER A 48 12.54 -1.81 -20.50
CA SER A 48 13.26 -1.91 -19.24
C SER A 48 13.79 -0.54 -18.81
N HIS A 49 13.83 -0.30 -17.51
CA HIS A 49 14.57 0.81 -16.93
C HIS A 49 15.13 0.41 -15.56
N GLU A 50 16.22 1.08 -15.18
CA GLU A 50 16.85 0.93 -13.87
C GLU A 50 16.02 1.60 -12.77
N VAL A 51 16.08 1.03 -11.56
CA VAL A 51 15.45 1.63 -10.38
C VAL A 51 16.29 2.78 -9.85
N ARG A 52 15.69 3.97 -9.78
CA ARG A 52 16.32 5.14 -9.16
C ARG A 52 15.76 5.32 -7.74
N GLY A 53 16.55 4.95 -6.73
CA GLY A 53 16.17 5.10 -5.32
C GLY A 53 16.79 4.04 -4.42
N GLY A 54 16.58 4.17 -3.11
CA GLY A 54 16.91 3.13 -2.14
C GLY A 54 15.80 2.08 -2.12
N LEU A 55 16.14 0.82 -2.40
CA LEU A 55 15.24 -0.32 -2.18
C LEU A 55 15.58 -1.03 -0.87
N PHE A 56 16.87 -1.21 -0.60
CA PHE A 56 17.35 -1.92 0.58
C PHE A 56 16.90 -1.25 1.89
N GLY A 57 16.14 -1.98 2.70
CA GLY A 57 15.57 -1.52 3.97
C GLY A 57 14.42 -0.52 3.85
N THR A 58 13.91 -0.26 2.65
CA THR A 58 12.80 0.67 2.39
C THR A 58 11.47 0.08 2.87
N ASP A 59 10.50 0.92 3.19
CA ASP A 59 9.16 0.46 3.52
C ASP A 59 8.50 -0.22 2.29
N PRO A 60 7.90 -1.42 2.43
CA PRO A 60 7.26 -2.11 1.31
C PRO A 60 6.17 -1.30 0.60
N GLY A 61 5.46 -0.42 1.31
CA GLY A 61 4.46 0.48 0.73
C GLY A 61 5.09 1.54 -0.16
N GLU A 62 6.24 2.09 0.24
CA GLU A 62 7.00 3.05 -0.54
C GLU A 62 7.55 2.43 -1.83
N VAL A 63 8.06 1.19 -1.76
CA VAL A 63 8.43 0.43 -2.97
C VAL A 63 7.23 0.22 -3.89
N ALA A 64 6.05 -0.09 -3.35
CA ALA A 64 4.87 -0.30 -4.17
C ALA A 64 4.43 0.99 -4.90
N MET A 65 4.52 2.13 -4.24
CA MET A 65 4.19 3.42 -4.85
C MET A 65 5.25 3.84 -5.89
N ALA A 66 6.53 3.79 -5.52
CA ALA A 66 7.62 4.28 -6.36
C ALA A 66 7.89 3.37 -7.57
N LEU A 67 7.76 2.05 -7.42
CA LEU A 67 8.15 1.09 -8.45
C LEU A 67 6.97 0.53 -9.23
N PHE A 68 5.86 0.22 -8.54
CA PHE A 68 4.68 -0.36 -9.18
C PHE A 68 3.63 0.69 -9.55
N GLY A 69 3.87 1.97 -9.26
CA GLY A 69 2.95 3.06 -9.56
C GLY A 69 1.64 2.92 -8.80
N ALA A 70 1.66 2.30 -7.61
CA ALA A 70 0.48 2.23 -6.76
C ALA A 70 0.12 3.63 -6.25
N ASP A 71 -1.16 3.99 -6.29
CA ASP A 71 -1.65 5.29 -5.79
C ASP A 71 -1.49 5.44 -4.27
N SER A 72 -1.39 4.32 -3.55
CA SER A 72 -1.29 4.26 -2.10
C SER A 72 -0.58 2.99 -1.67
N SER A 73 0.08 3.04 -0.50
CA SER A 73 0.61 1.87 0.18
C SER A 73 -0.50 0.93 0.70
N ILE A 74 -1.75 1.42 0.74
CA ILE A 74 -2.94 0.63 1.03
C ILE A 74 -3.58 0.18 -0.29
N GLY A 75 -3.93 -1.10 -0.39
CA GLY A 75 -4.67 -1.61 -1.54
C GLY A 75 -6.01 -0.90 -1.73
N SER A 76 -6.36 -0.57 -2.98
CA SER A 76 -7.57 0.19 -3.33
C SER A 76 -8.87 -0.34 -2.73
N ARG A 77 -9.04 -1.67 -2.70
CA ARG A 77 -10.20 -2.34 -2.07
C ARG A 77 -10.30 -2.05 -0.58
N SER A 78 -9.17 -2.05 0.12
CA SER A 78 -9.11 -1.76 1.55
C SER A 78 -9.35 -0.28 1.83
N LEU A 79 -8.79 0.61 1.00
CA LEU A 79 -9.05 2.05 1.08
C LEU A 79 -10.54 2.35 0.91
N GLU A 80 -11.19 1.80 -0.12
CA GLU A 80 -12.62 1.99 -0.35
C GLU A 80 -13.47 1.48 0.83
N ALA A 81 -13.11 0.34 1.42
CA ALA A 81 -13.79 -0.18 2.60
C ALA A 81 -13.63 0.76 3.81
N LEU A 82 -12.42 1.29 4.05
CA LEU A 82 -12.15 2.22 5.14
C LEU A 82 -12.90 3.55 4.96
N GLU A 83 -12.93 4.10 3.74
CA GLU A 83 -13.70 5.31 3.44
C GLU A 83 -15.20 5.12 3.70
N ARG A 84 -15.75 3.94 3.39
CA ARG A 84 -17.16 3.62 3.69
C ARG A 84 -17.41 3.55 5.19
N LEU A 85 -16.48 3.00 5.97
CA LEU A 85 -16.57 2.98 7.44
C LEU A 85 -16.56 4.40 8.02
N LEU A 86 -15.73 5.30 7.49
CA LEU A 86 -15.68 6.71 7.92
C LEU A 86 -16.95 7.49 7.58
N LYS A 87 -17.66 7.10 6.52
CA LYS A 87 -18.95 7.71 6.12
C LYS A 87 -20.16 7.08 6.83
N THR A 88 -19.97 6.00 7.57
CA THR A 88 -21.06 5.31 8.28
C THR A 88 -21.43 6.11 9.53
N ASP A 89 -22.73 6.27 9.79
CA ASP A 89 -23.20 6.80 11.06
C ASP A 89 -23.13 5.71 12.14
N TRP A 90 -22.34 5.97 13.18
CA TRP A 90 -22.04 5.05 14.26
C TRP A 90 -22.82 5.34 15.55
N GLN A 91 -23.74 6.30 15.52
CA GLN A 91 -24.54 6.65 16.69
C GLN A 91 -25.34 5.45 17.22
N GLY A 92 -25.12 5.09 18.49
CA GLY A 92 -25.75 3.92 19.13
C GLY A 92 -25.15 2.57 18.72
N ARG A 93 -24.04 2.56 17.98
CA ARG A 93 -23.29 1.37 17.53
C ARG A 93 -21.80 1.46 17.89
N GLU A 94 -21.49 2.11 19.00
CA GLU A 94 -20.13 2.39 19.47
C GLU A 94 -19.34 1.10 19.72
N ASP A 95 -19.99 0.06 20.23
CA ASP A 95 -19.36 -1.25 20.48
C ASP A 95 -18.95 -1.95 19.17
N GLU A 96 -19.75 -1.82 18.11
CA GLU A 96 -19.42 -2.34 16.78
C GLU A 96 -18.24 -1.59 16.18
N LEU A 97 -18.21 -0.26 16.32
CA LEU A 97 -17.10 0.58 15.88
C LEU A 97 -15.81 0.21 16.61
N GLU A 98 -15.86 -0.01 17.92
CA GLU A 98 -14.71 -0.44 18.71
C GLU A 98 -14.20 -1.83 18.28
N ALA A 99 -15.10 -2.78 18.03
CA ALA A 99 -14.73 -4.09 17.50
C ALA A 99 -14.02 -3.99 16.14
N ILE A 100 -14.51 -3.14 15.24
CA ILE A 100 -13.89 -2.88 13.93
C ILE A 100 -12.50 -2.25 14.09
N ILE A 101 -12.36 -1.24 14.94
CA ILE A 101 -11.06 -0.58 15.22
C ILE A 101 -10.01 -1.59 15.74
N ASN A 102 -10.44 -2.61 16.49
CA ASN A 102 -9.56 -3.67 17.00
C ASN A 102 -9.15 -4.68 15.93
N LEU A 103 -9.90 -4.80 14.84
CA LEU A 103 -9.54 -5.62 13.68
C LEU A 103 -8.58 -4.90 12.72
N LEU A 104 -8.60 -3.57 12.71
CA LEU A 104 -7.75 -2.78 11.83
C LEU A 104 -6.30 -2.74 12.32
N GLY A 105 -5.36 -2.95 11.39
CA GLY A 105 -3.93 -2.70 11.61
C GLY A 105 -3.63 -1.21 11.86
N SER A 106 -2.38 -0.90 12.20
CA SER A 106 -1.93 0.49 12.35
C SER A 106 -2.09 1.24 11.03
N SER A 107 -3.03 2.17 10.97
CA SER A 107 -3.28 3.02 9.81
C SER A 107 -3.81 4.38 10.25
N PHE A 108 -3.68 5.37 9.37
CA PHE A 108 -4.29 6.69 9.54
C PHE A 108 -5.81 6.59 9.75
N HIS A 109 -6.49 5.80 8.92
CA HIS A 109 -7.94 5.56 9.01
C HIS A 109 -8.36 4.98 10.38
N ARG A 110 -7.54 4.14 10.99
CA ARG A 110 -7.79 3.64 12.35
C ARG A 110 -7.76 4.76 13.39
N ALA A 111 -6.88 5.74 13.22
CA ALA A 111 -6.83 6.91 14.11
C ALA A 111 -8.08 7.79 13.94
N GLU A 112 -8.56 7.98 12.70
CA GLU A 112 -9.79 8.72 12.44
C GLU A 112 -11.03 8.04 13.03
N LEU A 113 -11.18 6.72 12.84
CA LEU A 113 -12.28 5.95 13.45
C LEU A 113 -12.22 5.99 14.98
N ARG A 114 -11.02 6.00 15.58
CA ARG A 114 -10.85 6.20 17.03
C ARG A 114 -11.29 7.58 17.49
N ALA A 115 -10.99 8.63 16.72
CA ALA A 115 -11.43 9.98 17.02
C ALA A 115 -12.97 10.06 16.98
N GLU A 116 -13.60 9.38 16.01
CA GLU A 116 -15.05 9.30 15.92
C GLU A 116 -15.68 8.55 17.11
N LEU A 117 -15.12 7.40 17.50
CA LEU A 117 -15.56 6.68 18.71
C LEU A 117 -15.46 7.55 19.97
N TYR A 118 -14.37 8.30 20.11
CA TYR A 118 -14.19 9.23 21.22
C TYR A 118 -15.23 10.35 21.20
N ARG A 119 -15.54 10.91 20.03
CA ARG A 119 -16.58 11.93 19.85
C ARG A 119 -17.95 11.41 20.31
N LEU A 120 -18.32 10.21 19.88
CA LEU A 120 -19.62 9.60 20.22
C LEU A 120 -19.77 9.35 21.72
N ARG A 121 -18.74 8.75 22.35
CA ARG A 121 -18.75 8.51 23.80
C ARG A 121 -18.89 9.79 24.62
N ASN A 122 -18.21 10.86 24.22
CA ASN A 122 -18.31 12.15 24.93
C ASN A 122 -19.61 12.90 24.67
N GLN A 123 -20.34 12.61 23.59
CA GLN A 123 -21.67 13.19 23.35
C GLN A 123 -22.74 12.54 24.21
N VAL A 124 -22.58 11.25 24.56
CA VAL A 124 -23.46 10.54 25.50
C VAL A 124 -23.31 11.08 26.92
N ASP A 125 -22.11 11.54 27.30
CA ASP A 125 -21.82 12.08 28.64
C ASP A 125 -22.19 13.56 28.83
N ALA A 126 -22.70 14.24 27.80
CA ALA A 126 -23.18 15.61 27.94
C ALA A 126 -24.55 15.63 28.65
N PRO A 127 -24.70 16.29 29.82
CA PRO A 127 -25.98 16.33 30.53
C PRO A 127 -27.03 17.03 29.65
N PRO A 128 -28.31 16.59 29.71
CA PRO A 128 -29.38 17.29 28.99
C PRO A 128 -29.42 18.74 29.50
N SER A 129 -29.31 19.70 28.59
CA SER A 129 -29.49 21.11 28.92
C SER A 129 -30.89 21.29 29.52
N ALA A 130 -30.92 21.65 30.80
CA ALA A 130 -32.13 22.00 31.54
C ALA A 130 -32.79 23.27 30.99
#